data_AF-A0ABD5YM81-F1
#
_entry.id   AF-A0ABD5YM81-F1
#
_cell.length_a   1.000
_cell.length_b   1.000
_cell.length_c   1.000
_cell.angle_alpha   90.00
_cell.angle_beta   90.00
_cell.angle_gamma   90.00
#
_symmetry.space_group_name_H-M   'P 1'
#
loop_
_entity.id
_entity.type
_entity.pdbx_description
1 polymer ?
#
loop_
_entity_poly.entity_id
_entity_poly.type
_entity_poly.pdbx_seq_one_letter_code
_entity_poly.pdbx_strand_id
1 'polypeptide(L)' 'MVHSCRNCKRTFTTKLELELHRDTCTDSQLFCECCGERFAERRATKDGWHYECPNDDCEGSGIEDDLHRVRDAISVTQ' A
#
# COMPACT_ATOMS: atom_id res chain seq x y z
N MET A 1 -8.30 7.36 -21.65
CA MET A 1 -7.49 6.21 -21.22
C MET A 1 -7.06 6.51 -19.80
N VAL A 2 -7.43 5.69 -18.81
CA VAL A 2 -7.09 5.96 -17.39
C VAL A 2 -5.76 5.33 -17.05
N HIS A 3 -4.94 6.03 -16.28
CA HIS A 3 -3.61 5.60 -15.88
C HIS A 3 -3.63 5.21 -14.41
N SER A 4 -3.46 3.94 -14.10
CA SER A 4 -3.50 3.42 -12.73
C SER A 4 -2.08 3.31 -12.17
N CYS A 5 -1.84 3.85 -10.98
CA CYS A 5 -0.62 3.56 -10.24
C CYS A 5 -0.64 2.11 -9.75
N ARG A 6 0.43 1.35 -10.01
CA ARG A 6 0.51 -0.05 -9.56
C ARG A 6 0.70 -0.15 -8.04
N ASN A 7 1.35 0.85 -7.45
CA ASN A 7 1.71 0.86 -6.03
C ASN A 7 0.50 1.23 -5.15
N CYS A 8 -0.23 2.30 -5.46
CA CYS A 8 -1.37 2.74 -4.63
C CYS A 8 -2.75 2.49 -5.24
N LYS A 9 -2.80 1.89 -6.44
CA LYS A 9 -4.03 1.64 -7.24
C LYS A 9 -4.87 2.89 -7.55
N ARG A 10 -4.39 4.11 -7.29
CA ARG A 10 -5.08 5.35 -7.70
C ARG A 10 -5.11 5.46 -9.22
N THR A 11 -6.25 5.87 -9.74
CA THR A 11 -6.49 6.14 -11.16
C THR A 11 -6.37 7.62 -11.46
N PHE A 12 -5.65 7.94 -12.52
CA PHE A 12 -5.40 9.29 -13.03
C PHE A 12 -5.97 9.41 -14.44
N THR A 13 -6.36 10.63 -14.80
CA THR A 13 -6.92 10.96 -16.12
C THR A 13 -5.84 11.09 -17.20
N THR A 14 -4.62 11.46 -16.81
CA THR A 14 -3.50 11.65 -17.72
C THR A 14 -2.24 10.90 -17.28
N LYS A 15 -1.36 10.63 -18.24
CA LYS A 15 -0.06 10.00 -17.96
C LYS A 15 0.84 10.90 -17.11
N LEU A 16 0.83 12.21 -17.37
CA LEU A 16 1.64 13.18 -16.63
C LEU A 16 1.30 13.20 -15.13
N GLU A 17 0.00 13.13 -14.80
CA GLU A 17 -0.45 13.02 -13.40
C GLU A 17 0.04 11.74 -12.73
N LEU A 18 0.03 10.60 -13.44
CA LEU A 18 0.60 9.36 -12.93
C LEU A 18 2.11 9.48 -12.70
N GLU A 19 2.85 10.12 -13.60
CA GLU A 19 4.31 10.30 -13.45
C GLU A 19 4.65 11.22 -12.28
N LEU A 20 4.00 12.37 -12.14
CA LEU A 20 4.18 13.26 -10.99
C LEU A 20 3.79 12.57 -9.67
N HIS A 21 2.75 11.73 -9.71
CA HIS A 21 2.36 10.95 -8.56
C HIS A 21 3.42 9.92 -8.17
N ARG A 22 4.14 9.28 -9.11
CA ARG A 22 5.16 8.27 -8.79
C ARG A 22 6.26 8.81 -7.88
N ASP A 23 6.69 10.06 -8.07
CA ASP A 23 7.68 10.72 -7.21
C ASP A 23 7.19 10.95 -5.77
N THR A 24 5.89 11.17 -5.60
CA THR A 24 5.24 11.35 -4.28
C THR A 24 4.54 10.09 -3.78
N CYS A 25 4.66 8.99 -4.52
CA CYS A 25 4.01 7.72 -4.21
C CYS A 25 4.80 7.00 -3.12
N THR A 26 4.82 7.58 -1.94
CA THR A 26 5.23 6.95 -0.67
C THR A 26 4.11 6.05 -0.14
N ASP A 27 3.35 5.41 -1.03
CA ASP A 27 2.30 4.46 -0.65
C ASP A 27 2.99 3.12 -0.38
N SER A 28 3.64 3.05 0.78
CA SER A 28 4.02 1.77 1.36
C SER A 28 2.74 0.94 1.40
N GLN A 29 2.66 -0.11 0.59
CA GLN A 29 1.60 -1.06 0.78
C GLN A 29 1.91 -1.85 2.04
N LEU A 30 0.86 -2.17 2.80
CA LEU A 30 0.89 -3.13 3.88
C LEU A 30 0.22 -4.40 3.40
N PHE A 31 0.80 -5.52 3.80
CA PHE A 31 0.26 -6.85 3.66
C PHE A 31 -0.07 -7.36 5.05
N CYS A 32 -1.33 -7.71 5.28
CA CYS A 32 -1.72 -8.39 6.51
C CYS A 32 -1.50 -9.88 6.33
N GLU A 33 -0.73 -10.52 7.20
CA GLU A 33 -0.52 -11.97 7.14
C GLU A 33 -1.75 -12.77 7.64
N CYS A 34 -2.56 -12.17 8.51
CA CYS A 34 -3.73 -12.81 9.10
C CYS A 34 -4.85 -13.08 8.07
N CYS A 35 -5.21 -12.05 7.28
CA CYS A 35 -6.20 -12.20 6.20
C CYS A 35 -5.60 -12.34 4.79
N GLY A 36 -4.30 -12.12 4.64
CA GLY A 36 -3.61 -12.15 3.34
C GLY A 36 -3.88 -10.95 2.44
N GLU A 37 -4.52 -9.90 2.96
CA GLU A 37 -4.95 -8.76 2.16
C GLU A 37 -3.85 -7.69 2.04
N ARG A 38 -3.81 -7.01 0.88
CA ARG A 38 -2.87 -5.93 0.61
C ARG A 38 -3.61 -4.60 0.51
N PHE A 39 -3.24 -3.65 1.34
CA PHE A 39 -3.84 -2.33 1.40
C PHE A 39 -2.77 -1.24 1.48
N ALA A 40 -3.20 0.01 1.32
CA ALA A 40 -2.31 1.16 1.45
C ALA A 40 -2.06 1.44 2.94
N GLU A 41 -0.84 1.81 3.34
CA GLU A 41 -0.49 2.16 4.72
C GLU A 41 -1.43 3.21 5.32
N ARG A 42 -1.84 4.20 4.52
CA ARG A 42 -2.84 5.22 4.91
C ARG A 42 -4.23 4.70 5.27
N ARG A 43 -4.58 3.47 4.89
CA ARG A 43 -5.84 2.82 5.29
C ARG A 43 -5.70 2.08 6.60
N ALA A 44 -4.47 1.72 6.96
CA ALA A 44 -4.17 1.00 8.18
C ALA A 44 -4.01 1.95 9.38
N THR A 45 -3.61 3.20 9.13
CA THR A 45 -3.46 4.20 10.18
C THR A 45 -4.24 5.46 9.86
N LYS A 46 -4.94 5.98 10.87
CA LYS A 46 -5.60 7.31 10.82
C LYS A 46 -4.70 8.40 11.39
N ASP A 47 -3.96 8.07 12.45
CA ASP A 47 -3.17 9.02 13.24
C ASP A 47 -1.65 8.94 12.96
N GLY A 48 -1.20 7.95 12.18
CA GLY A 48 0.21 7.72 11.82
C GLY A 48 0.99 6.82 12.78
N TRP A 49 0.39 6.46 13.92
CA TRP A 49 1.03 5.68 14.99
C TRP A 49 0.45 4.28 15.14
N HIS A 50 -0.87 4.15 14.98
CA HIS A 50 -1.56 2.87 15.16
C HIS A 50 -1.91 2.29 13.80
N TYR A 51 -1.46 1.06 13.54
CA TYR A 51 -1.68 0.37 12.28
C TYR A 51 -2.54 -0.86 12.52
N GLU A 52 -3.71 -0.88 11.90
CA GLU A 52 -4.74 -1.91 12.05
C GLU A 52 -5.20 -2.37 10.65
N CYS A 53 -5.57 -3.64 10.53
CA CYS A 53 -6.13 -4.15 9.30
C CYS A 53 -7.49 -3.49 9.04
N PRO A 54 -7.73 -2.89 7.85
CA PRO A 54 -9.01 -2.29 7.53
C PRO A 54 -10.12 -3.33 7.22
N ASN A 55 -9.83 -4.63 7.31
CA ASN A 55 -10.79 -5.69 7.07
C ASN A 55 -11.55 -6.01 8.36
N ASP A 56 -12.88 -5.92 8.32
CA ASP A 56 -13.78 -6.13 9.48
C ASP A 56 -13.73 -7.59 10.01
N ASP A 57 -13.35 -8.54 9.14
CA ASP A 57 -13.18 -9.95 9.49
C ASP A 57 -11.78 -10.29 10.03
N CYS A 58 -10.91 -9.28 10.22
CA CYS A 58 -9.50 -9.49 10.55
C CYS A 58 -9.01 -8.53 11.65
N GLU A 59 -8.50 -9.09 12.75
CA GLU A 59 -8.02 -8.34 13.91
C GLU A 59 -6.52 -8.00 13.85
N GLY A 60 -5.85 -8.26 12.71
CA GLY A 60 -4.41 -8.04 12.55
C GLY A 60 -3.99 -6.59 12.82
N SER A 61 -2.99 -6.40 13.67
CA SER A 61 -2.53 -5.08 14.11
C SER A 61 -1.00 -5.04 14.29
N GLY A 62 -0.42 -3.84 14.23
CA GLY A 62 1.01 -3.65 14.40
C GLY A 62 1.81 -3.86 13.12
N ILE A 63 2.68 -2.89 12.83
CA ILE A 63 3.66 -3.00 11.74
C ILE A 63 4.76 -3.95 12.16
N GLU A 64 5.17 -4.86 11.26
CA GLU A 64 6.17 -5.92 11.47
C GLU A 64 5.72 -7.06 12.41
N ASP A 65 4.51 -6.99 12.96
CA ASP A 65 3.83 -8.09 13.65
C ASP A 65 2.86 -8.77 12.67
N ASP A 66 1.60 -8.32 12.60
CA ASP A 66 0.64 -8.82 11.61
C ASP A 66 0.72 -8.11 10.25
N LEU A 67 1.25 -6.88 10.21
CA LEU A 67 1.24 -6.01 9.02
C LEU A 67 2.66 -5.78 8.47
N HIS A 68 2.93 -6.34 7.29
CA HIS A 68 4.23 -6.26 6.63
C HIS A 68 4.25 -5.21 5.52
N ARG A 69 5.21 -4.29 5.53
CA ARG A 69 5.43 -3.36 4.41
C ARG A 69 5.93 -4.12 3.19
N VAL A 70 5.08 -4.21 2.17
CA VAL A 70 5.49 -4.68 0.85
C VAL A 70 6.29 -3.56 0.20
N ARG A 71 7.61 -3.62 0.35
CA ARG A 71 8.51 -2.95 -0.58
C ARG A 71 8.46 -3.76 -1.87
N ASP A 72 8.27 -3.09 -3.00
CA ASP A 72 8.54 -3.69 -4.31
C ASP A 72 10.00 -4.15 -4.30
N ALA A 73 10.23 -5.41 -3.95
CA ALA A 73 11.52 -6.05 -4.15
C ALA A 73 11.75 -6.02 -5.64
N ILE A 74 12.54 -5.03 -6.09
CA ILE A 74 13.13 -5.00 -7.41
C ILE A 74 13.74 -6.38 -7.57
N SER A 75 13.18 -7.17 -8.49
CA SER A 75 13.73 -8.44 -8.86
C SER A 75 15.19 -8.18 -9.25
N VAL A 76 16.13 -8.55 -8.38
CA VAL A 76 17.52 -8.72 -8.81
C VAL A 76 17.47 -9.90 -9.76
N THR A 77 17.37 -9.57 -11.04
CA THR A 77 17.67 -10.48 -12.12
C THR A 77 19.19 -10.59 -12.20
N GLN A 78 19.63 -11.86 -12.20
CA GLN A 78 20.98 -12.43 -12.38
C GLN A 78 21.81 -12.65 -11.12
#